data_AF-A0A2P5G075-F1
#
_entry.id   AF-A0A2P5G075-F1
#
_cell.length_a   1.000
_cell.length_b   1.000
_cell.length_c   1.000
_cell.angle_alpha   90.00
_cell.angle_beta   90.00
_cell.angle_gamma   90.00
#
_symmetry.space_group_name_H-M   'P 1'
#
loop_
_entity.id
_entity.type
_entity.pdbx_description
1 polymer ?
#
loop_
_entity_poly.entity_id
_entity_poly.type
_entity_poly.pdbx_seq_one_letter_code
_entity_poly.pdbx_strand_id
1 'polypeptide(L)'
;MEKELLLSMGFSEELAAQALAATGSESAAKAVDWILNNKPPNVPPSSDSPSPPPFQPNLHRFFHSPSQRLIHHHDAVPLSNSKRPKLEDNTSNTNQKPIPHEPLSDRMRPRTLDDVVGQDHLLSSNSLLRSAVNRHRLPSLLLWGPPGTGKTSIARAILNSFPSSNPNPNPNPYRFVSLSAVTCGVKDVRDAVDEARRSKNKDRRRTVLFVDEVHRFNKAQQDSFLPIIEDGSVVFIGATTENPSFHLITPLLSRCTVLVLNPLKPEHLARLLRRAADDSRVGLTASIGMRPVHVEDDVLGFISANCDGDARVALNALEIAATTAAAAAARNNAAAAAVVTLGLEDAREALQCKHLAYDKAGEEHYNLISALHKSMRGNDANAAVYWLARMLEGGEQPLYIARRLIRFASEDVGLADPSALNQAVACYQACHFLGMPECDVILAQCVAYLAMAPKSIAVYRAIGAAKKAVKESVGQNEGVPLHLRNAPTKLMKQIGYGKGYIYTPDDPTSVQSFLPSSLEGHKFLDWPDAADR
;
A
#
# COMPACT_ATOMS: atom_id res chain seq x y z
N MET A 1 -0.49 17.66 53.07
CA MET A 1 0.49 18.34 52.20
C MET A 1 1.12 17.41 51.17
N GLU A 2 2.03 16.48 51.50
CA GLU A 2 2.66 15.64 50.45
C GLU A 2 1.70 14.66 49.76
N LYS A 3 0.79 14.04 50.53
CA LYS A 3 -0.26 13.15 50.01
C LYS A 3 -1.20 13.87 49.05
N GLU A 4 -1.60 15.11 49.36
CA GLU A 4 -2.43 15.94 48.47
C GLU A 4 -1.70 16.32 47.19
N LEU A 5 -0.38 16.56 47.27
CA LEU A 5 0.44 16.83 46.09
C LEU A 5 0.44 15.62 45.15
N LEU A 6 0.62 14.40 45.67
CA LEU A 6 0.55 13.16 44.88
C LEU A 6 -0.85 12.92 44.28
N LEU A 7 -1.91 13.19 45.04
CA LEU A 7 -3.29 13.09 44.55
C LEU A 7 -3.56 14.09 43.41
N SER A 8 -3.09 15.34 43.55
CA SER A 8 -3.20 16.35 42.48
C SER A 8 -2.37 16.03 41.23
N MET A 9 -1.33 15.20 41.35
CA MET A 9 -0.58 14.64 40.23
C MET A 9 -1.28 13.43 39.58
N GLY A 10 -2.43 12.99 40.11
CA GLY A 10 -3.26 11.93 39.52
C GLY A 10 -2.95 10.51 40.02
N PHE A 11 -2.15 10.34 41.07
CA PHE A 11 -1.96 9.03 41.70
C PHE A 11 -3.18 8.66 42.58
N SER A 12 -3.53 7.37 42.65
CA SER A 12 -4.61 6.93 43.53
C SER A 12 -4.24 7.10 45.00
N GLU A 13 -5.25 7.25 45.86
CA GLU A 13 -5.03 7.48 47.29
C GLU A 13 -4.26 6.33 47.96
N GLU A 14 -4.50 5.10 47.50
CA GLU A 14 -3.84 3.90 47.97
C GLU A 14 -2.35 3.87 47.56
N LEU A 15 -2.03 4.21 46.30
CA LEU A 15 -0.65 4.29 45.83
C LEU A 15 0.13 5.41 46.53
N ALA A 16 -0.50 6.58 46.72
CA ALA A 16 0.13 7.71 47.40
C ALA A 16 0.43 7.40 48.87
N ALA A 17 -0.48 6.67 49.56
CA ALA A 17 -0.26 6.23 50.93
C ALA A 17 0.86 5.19 51.03
N GLN A 18 0.90 4.21 50.12
CA GLN A 18 1.97 3.20 50.09
C GLN A 18 3.34 3.83 49.81
N ALA A 19 3.41 4.75 48.85
CA ALA A 19 4.65 5.43 48.51
C ALA A 19 5.18 6.28 49.67
N LEU A 20 4.33 7.05 50.33
CA LEU A 20 4.73 7.87 51.47
C LEU A 20 5.12 7.04 52.70
N ALA A 21 4.48 5.88 52.90
CA ALA A 21 4.88 4.93 53.94
C ALA A 21 6.24 4.29 53.64
N ALA A 22 6.50 3.94 52.38
CA ALA A 22 7.76 3.33 51.95
C ALA A 22 8.93 4.33 51.95
N THR A 23 8.67 5.62 51.72
CA THR A 23 9.72 6.66 51.63
C THR A 23 9.81 7.55 52.89
N GLY A 24 9.12 7.20 53.97
CA GLY A 24 9.21 7.90 55.26
C GLY A 24 8.51 9.26 55.32
N SER A 25 7.63 9.58 54.36
CA SER A 25 6.82 10.82 54.32
C SER A 25 7.61 12.14 54.32
N GLU A 26 8.88 12.12 53.88
CA GLU A 26 9.78 13.29 53.91
C GLU A 26 9.86 14.08 52.59
N SER A 27 9.43 13.50 51.46
CA SER A 27 9.50 14.16 50.16
C SER A 27 8.56 13.53 49.13
N ALA A 28 7.67 14.36 48.57
CA ALA A 28 6.81 13.97 47.45
C ALA A 28 7.61 13.51 46.22
N ALA A 29 8.80 14.07 45.98
CA ALA A 29 9.65 13.68 44.85
C ALA A 29 10.19 12.24 45.00
N LYS A 30 10.59 11.84 46.21
CA LYS A 30 11.02 10.46 46.50
C LYS A 30 9.85 9.48 46.39
N ALA A 31 8.66 9.89 46.83
CA ALA A 31 7.45 9.07 46.71
C ALA A 31 7.05 8.86 45.24
N VAL A 32 7.14 9.89 44.39
CA VAL A 32 6.92 9.75 42.93
C VAL A 32 7.93 8.79 42.31
N ASP A 33 9.22 8.92 42.64
CA ASP A 33 10.27 8.05 42.11
C ASP A 33 10.07 6.58 42.54
N TRP A 34 9.62 6.37 43.78
CA TRP A 34 9.25 5.04 44.27
C TRP A 34 8.05 4.46 43.50
N ILE A 35 7.03 5.26 43.19
CA ILE A 35 5.85 4.84 42.40
C ILE A 35 6.25 4.45 40.97
N LEU A 36 7.09 5.25 40.31
CA LEU A 36 7.49 5.00 38.92
C LEU A 36 8.31 3.71 38.79
N ASN A 37 9.08 3.38 39.82
CA ASN A 37 9.95 2.20 39.83
C ASN A 37 9.24 0.92 40.33
N ASN A 38 8.09 1.03 41.01
CA ASN A 38 7.32 -0.12 41.54
C ASN A 38 5.92 -0.22 40.92
N LYS A 39 5.81 -0.38 39.60
CA LYS A 39 4.51 -0.66 38.95
C LYS A 39 4.08 -2.12 39.15
N PRO A 40 2.90 -2.41 39.74
CA PRO A 40 2.25 -3.71 39.60
C PRO A 40 1.59 -3.86 38.21
N PRO A 41 1.36 -5.10 37.71
CA PRO A 41 0.77 -5.32 36.39
C PRO A 41 -0.72 -4.94 36.36
N ASN A 42 -1.13 -4.40 35.20
CA ASN A 42 -2.47 -3.96 34.79
C ASN A 42 -3.66 -4.55 35.58
N VAL A 43 -4.47 -3.68 36.18
CA VAL A 43 -5.85 -3.95 36.61
C VAL A 43 -6.79 -3.09 35.73
N PRO A 44 -7.87 -3.66 35.14
CA PRO A 44 -8.83 -2.90 34.33
C PRO A 44 -9.67 -1.95 35.20
N PRO A 45 -10.20 -0.84 34.64
CA PRO A 45 -10.80 0.22 35.43
C PRO A 45 -12.12 -0.22 36.08
N SER A 46 -12.21 -0.01 37.40
CA SER A 46 -13.42 -0.14 38.19
C SER A 46 -14.37 1.03 37.96
N SER A 47 -15.65 0.70 37.83
CA SER A 47 -16.79 1.61 37.88
C SER A 47 -16.85 2.32 39.23
N ASP A 48 -16.62 3.63 39.26
CA ASP A 48 -17.33 4.60 40.13
C ASP A 48 -16.66 5.99 40.05
N SER A 49 -17.39 6.97 39.51
CA SER A 49 -17.35 8.44 39.75
C SER A 49 -17.85 9.23 38.51
N PRO A 50 -18.33 10.48 38.65
CA PRO A 50 -19.74 10.85 38.52
C PRO A 50 -20.09 11.44 37.14
N SER A 51 -21.36 11.31 36.77
CA SER A 51 -21.96 11.74 35.50
C SER A 51 -21.81 13.25 35.17
N PRO A 52 -21.47 13.62 33.91
CA PRO A 52 -21.64 14.97 33.37
C PRO A 52 -23.05 15.18 32.76
N PRO A 53 -23.49 16.45 32.54
CA PRO A 53 -24.90 16.80 32.35
C PRO A 53 -25.48 16.38 30.97
N PRO A 54 -26.81 16.28 30.85
CA PRO A 54 -27.44 15.63 29.71
C PRO A 54 -27.58 16.63 28.55
N PHE A 55 -27.07 16.29 27.36
CA PHE A 55 -27.70 16.50 26.05
C PHE A 55 -26.70 16.17 24.92
N GLN A 56 -26.67 14.90 24.48
CA GLN A 56 -26.29 14.52 23.11
C GLN A 56 -27.15 13.30 22.70
N PRO A 57 -27.82 13.32 21.53
CA PRO A 57 -28.66 12.21 21.09
C PRO A 57 -27.82 11.07 20.48
N ASN A 58 -28.12 9.83 20.89
CA ASN A 58 -27.47 8.61 20.42
C ASN A 58 -27.85 8.25 18.97
N LEU A 59 -26.85 8.17 18.09
CA LEU A 59 -26.91 7.58 16.75
C LEU A 59 -26.86 6.04 16.84
N HIS A 60 -27.97 5.42 17.25
CA HIS A 60 -28.17 3.97 17.14
C HIS A 60 -29.55 3.62 16.57
N ARG A 61 -29.94 4.28 15.47
CA ARG A 61 -31.21 4.01 14.79
C ARG A 61 -31.11 3.61 13.31
N PHE A 62 -29.94 3.20 12.82
CA PHE A 62 -29.79 2.88 11.39
C PHE A 62 -29.32 1.47 11.04
N PHE A 63 -29.18 0.54 11.99
CA PHE A 63 -28.89 -0.85 11.65
C PHE A 63 -29.80 -1.83 12.40
N HIS A 64 -30.99 -2.06 11.85
CA HIS A 64 -31.68 -3.32 12.02
C HIS A 64 -31.91 -3.91 10.62
N SER A 65 -31.40 -5.12 10.40
CA SER A 65 -32.00 -6.05 9.45
C SER A 65 -32.25 -7.39 10.15
N PRO A 66 -33.40 -8.04 9.90
CA PRO A 66 -33.87 -9.19 10.65
C PRO A 66 -33.43 -10.50 10.01
N SER A 67 -33.15 -11.51 10.83
CA SER A 67 -33.60 -12.91 10.64
C SER A 67 -32.86 -13.85 11.61
N GLN A 68 -33.48 -14.11 12.77
CA GLN A 68 -33.26 -15.33 13.54
C GLN A 68 -34.55 -16.15 13.44
N ARG A 69 -34.47 -17.34 12.81
CA ARG A 69 -35.42 -18.43 13.04
C ARG A 69 -34.66 -19.57 13.73
N LEU A 70 -35.08 -19.80 14.97
CA LEU A 70 -35.32 -21.08 15.63
C LEU A 70 -34.31 -22.22 15.41
N ILE A 71 -33.54 -22.53 16.46
CA ILE A 71 -32.86 -23.81 16.66
C ILE A 71 -33.64 -24.59 17.73
N HIS A 72 -34.12 -25.78 17.36
CA HIS A 72 -34.54 -26.82 18.30
C HIS A 72 -33.37 -27.77 18.57
N HIS A 73 -33.23 -28.15 19.84
CA HIS A 73 -32.31 -29.16 20.37
C HIS A 73 -32.47 -30.55 19.71
N HIS A 74 -31.36 -31.24 19.46
CA HIS A 74 -31.18 -32.67 19.79
C HIS A 74 -29.69 -33.11 19.76
N ASP A 75 -29.28 -33.70 20.87
CA ASP A 75 -28.33 -34.79 21.16
C ASP A 75 -26.93 -34.91 20.51
N ALA A 76 -26.00 -35.32 21.40
CA ALA A 76 -24.57 -35.47 21.22
C ALA A 76 -24.15 -36.86 20.70
N VAL A 77 -23.10 -36.91 19.86
CA VAL A 77 -22.13 -38.02 19.70
C VAL A 77 -20.77 -37.44 19.21
N PRO A 78 -19.60 -37.91 19.71
CA PRO A 78 -18.31 -37.25 19.48
C PRO A 78 -17.65 -37.68 18.17
N LEU A 79 -17.12 -36.71 17.40
CA LEU A 79 -16.37 -36.98 16.18
C LEU A 79 -14.86 -36.99 16.44
N SER A 80 -14.29 -38.13 16.04
CA SER A 80 -12.90 -38.55 16.02
C SER A 80 -11.90 -37.54 15.43
N ASN A 81 -10.70 -37.53 16.01
CA ASN A 81 -9.45 -37.08 15.40
C ASN A 81 -9.33 -37.50 13.93
N SER A 82 -9.51 -36.56 13.00
CA SER A 82 -9.08 -36.73 11.61
C SER A 82 -7.99 -35.70 11.28
N LYS A 83 -6.91 -36.24 10.71
CA LYS A 83 -5.64 -35.56 10.41
C LYS A 83 -5.86 -34.38 9.46
N ARG A 84 -5.18 -33.26 9.74
CA ARG A 84 -4.98 -32.16 8.78
C ARG A 84 -4.34 -32.69 7.49
N PRO A 85 -4.73 -32.19 6.30
CA PRO A 85 -4.12 -32.62 5.05
C PRO A 85 -2.68 -32.13 4.95
N LYS A 86 -1.79 -33.00 4.45
CA LYS A 86 -0.40 -32.67 4.12
C LYS A 86 -0.36 -31.75 2.89
N LEU A 87 0.61 -30.83 2.84
CA LEU A 87 0.99 -30.15 1.61
C LEU A 87 1.41 -31.21 0.59
N GLU A 88 0.64 -31.40 -0.47
CA GLU A 88 0.97 -32.34 -1.56
C GLU A 88 1.82 -31.67 -2.64
N ASP A 89 2.87 -32.39 -3.05
CA ASP A 89 3.75 -32.10 -4.18
C ASP A 89 2.98 -32.21 -5.51
N ASN A 90 2.73 -31.08 -6.17
CA ASN A 90 2.28 -31.09 -7.56
C ASN A 90 3.48 -30.97 -8.52
N THR A 91 4.17 -32.09 -8.73
CA THR A 91 5.10 -32.24 -9.86
C THR A 91 4.41 -32.91 -11.04
N SER A 92 4.33 -32.18 -12.16
CA SER A 92 4.30 -32.65 -13.55
C SER A 92 3.42 -33.86 -13.88
N ASN A 93 2.23 -33.60 -14.44
CA ASN A 93 1.57 -34.56 -15.33
C ASN A 93 0.84 -33.81 -16.45
N THR A 94 1.32 -33.95 -17.69
CA THR A 94 0.87 -33.27 -18.92
C THR A 94 -0.44 -33.82 -19.49
N ASN A 95 -1.30 -34.43 -18.67
CA ASN A 95 -2.54 -35.07 -19.09
C ASN A 95 -3.69 -34.89 -18.09
N GLN A 96 -3.89 -33.67 -17.58
CA GLN A 96 -5.04 -33.37 -16.73
C GLN A 96 -6.26 -33.03 -17.59
N LYS A 97 -7.32 -33.85 -17.47
CA LYS A 97 -8.68 -33.46 -17.87
C LYS A 97 -9.02 -32.14 -17.15
N PRO A 98 -9.62 -31.15 -17.82
CA PRO A 98 -9.98 -29.88 -17.18
C PRO A 98 -10.84 -30.15 -15.94
N ILE A 99 -10.45 -29.56 -14.81
CA ILE A 99 -11.24 -29.63 -13.57
C ILE A 99 -12.51 -28.79 -13.83
N PRO A 100 -13.72 -29.34 -13.69
CA PRO A 100 -14.96 -28.73 -14.21
C PRO A 100 -15.32 -27.34 -13.67
N HIS A 101 -14.61 -26.82 -12.68
CA HIS A 101 -14.93 -25.57 -11.97
C HIS A 101 -13.74 -24.61 -11.82
N GLU A 102 -12.61 -24.87 -12.50
CA GLU A 102 -11.48 -23.95 -12.44
C GLU A 102 -11.77 -22.68 -13.28
N PRO A 103 -11.60 -21.46 -12.74
CA PRO A 103 -11.85 -20.22 -13.47
C PRO A 103 -11.03 -20.13 -14.76
N LEU A 104 -11.56 -19.45 -15.78
CA LEU A 104 -10.86 -19.26 -17.06
C LEU A 104 -9.51 -18.59 -16.87
N SER A 105 -9.40 -17.64 -15.92
CA SER A 105 -8.15 -16.95 -15.60
C SER A 105 -7.05 -17.86 -15.06
N ASP A 106 -7.40 -19.00 -14.46
CA ASP A 106 -6.44 -20.00 -13.98
C ASP A 106 -6.09 -21.02 -15.06
N ARG A 107 -7.08 -21.46 -15.85
CA ARG A 107 -6.87 -22.38 -16.99
C ARG A 107 -6.05 -21.77 -18.12
N MET A 108 -6.20 -20.48 -18.37
CA MET A 108 -5.48 -19.74 -19.42
C MET A 108 -4.08 -19.26 -18.98
N ARG A 109 -3.57 -19.71 -17.82
CA ARG A 109 -2.22 -19.34 -17.39
C ARG A 109 -1.18 -19.79 -18.43
N PRO A 110 -0.23 -18.91 -18.81
CA PRO A 110 0.82 -19.24 -19.76
C PRO A 110 1.64 -20.42 -19.25
N ARG A 111 1.98 -21.35 -20.15
CA ARG A 111 2.75 -22.54 -19.79
C ARG A 111 4.24 -22.22 -19.80
N THR A 112 4.67 -21.45 -20.79
CA THR A 112 6.06 -21.01 -21.00
C THR A 112 6.13 -19.49 -21.07
N LEU A 113 7.35 -18.94 -20.99
CA LEU A 113 7.58 -17.51 -21.13
C LEU A 113 7.17 -16.97 -22.50
N ASP A 114 7.14 -17.81 -23.54
CA ASP A 114 6.68 -17.43 -24.89
C ASP A 114 5.16 -17.21 -24.98
N ASP A 115 4.42 -17.78 -24.03
CA ASP A 115 2.97 -17.63 -23.96
C ASP A 115 2.57 -16.31 -23.27
N VAL A 116 3.48 -15.69 -22.52
CA VAL A 116 3.21 -14.44 -21.79
C VAL A 116 3.03 -13.29 -22.80
N VAL A 117 2.03 -12.45 -22.58
CA VAL A 117 1.72 -11.31 -23.45
C VAL A 117 2.00 -10.01 -22.72
N GLY A 118 2.60 -9.03 -23.42
CA GLY A 118 2.66 -7.63 -22.99
C GLY A 118 3.75 -7.26 -22.01
N GLN A 119 4.70 -8.17 -21.76
CA GLN A 119 5.89 -7.92 -20.94
C GLN A 119 7.17 -8.08 -21.78
N ASP A 120 7.13 -7.68 -23.05
CA ASP A 120 8.22 -7.91 -24.01
C ASP A 120 9.55 -7.26 -23.57
N HIS A 121 9.48 -6.14 -22.84
CA HIS A 121 10.65 -5.48 -22.26
C HIS A 121 11.38 -6.38 -21.24
N LEU A 122 10.68 -7.28 -20.55
CA LEU A 122 11.26 -8.25 -19.63
C LEU A 122 11.54 -9.61 -20.28
N LEU A 123 10.90 -9.93 -21.40
CA LEU A 123 10.88 -11.29 -21.98
C LEU A 123 11.52 -11.39 -23.37
N SER A 124 12.06 -10.30 -23.91
CA SER A 124 12.84 -10.31 -25.15
C SER A 124 13.99 -11.32 -25.12
N SER A 125 14.45 -11.75 -26.29
CA SER A 125 15.51 -12.77 -26.43
C SER A 125 16.79 -12.43 -25.66
N ASN A 126 17.11 -11.14 -25.51
CA ASN A 126 18.28 -10.64 -24.82
C ASN A 126 18.00 -10.20 -23.36
N SER A 127 16.81 -10.48 -22.83
CA SER A 127 16.45 -10.04 -21.47
C SER A 127 17.21 -10.81 -20.39
N LEU A 128 17.24 -10.23 -19.18
CA LEU A 128 17.81 -10.88 -18.00
C LEU A 128 17.13 -12.22 -17.70
N LEU A 129 15.80 -12.27 -17.77
CA LEU A 129 15.03 -13.50 -17.54
C LEU A 129 15.37 -14.56 -18.59
N ARG A 130 15.40 -14.20 -19.88
CA ARG A 130 15.68 -15.16 -20.95
C ARG A 130 17.12 -15.70 -20.85
N SER A 131 18.07 -14.81 -20.56
CA SER A 131 19.47 -15.18 -20.34
C SER A 131 19.65 -16.11 -19.13
N ALA A 132 18.96 -15.83 -18.03
CA ALA A 132 18.99 -16.65 -16.81
C ALA A 132 18.40 -18.05 -17.04
N VAL A 133 17.28 -18.13 -17.77
CA VAL A 133 16.63 -19.39 -18.15
C VAL A 133 17.55 -20.21 -19.07
N ASN A 134 18.10 -19.60 -20.12
CA ASN A 134 19.00 -20.26 -21.07
C ASN A 134 20.28 -20.81 -20.43
N ARG A 135 20.76 -20.16 -19.35
CA ARG A 135 21.95 -20.58 -18.59
C ARG A 135 21.63 -21.48 -17.40
N HIS A 136 20.38 -21.92 -17.22
CA HIS A 136 19.92 -22.71 -16.07
C HIS A 136 20.29 -22.10 -14.70
N ARG A 137 20.30 -20.76 -14.61
CA ARG A 137 20.71 -20.05 -13.40
C ARG A 137 19.80 -18.86 -13.15
N LEU A 138 18.74 -19.09 -12.39
CA LEU A 138 17.85 -18.03 -11.92
C LEU A 138 18.46 -17.26 -10.73
N PRO A 139 18.48 -15.91 -10.78
CA PRO A 139 18.65 -15.09 -9.59
C PRO A 139 17.36 -15.08 -8.76
N SER A 140 17.45 -14.60 -7.51
CA SER A 140 16.24 -14.25 -6.76
C SER A 140 15.59 -13.00 -7.38
N LEU A 141 14.27 -13.02 -7.50
CA LEU A 141 13.49 -12.04 -8.23
C LEU A 141 12.43 -11.41 -7.33
N LEU A 142 12.09 -10.17 -7.66
CA LEU A 142 10.92 -9.51 -7.14
C LEU A 142 10.10 -8.97 -8.31
N LEU A 143 8.92 -9.55 -8.51
CA LEU A 143 7.97 -9.17 -9.55
C LEU A 143 7.04 -8.09 -8.98
N TRP A 144 7.18 -6.86 -9.49
CA TRP A 144 6.38 -5.73 -9.06
C TRP A 144 5.54 -5.22 -10.22
N GLY A 145 4.24 -5.05 -9.99
CA GLY A 145 3.37 -4.37 -10.93
C GLY A 145 1.89 -4.51 -10.54
N PRO A 146 0.98 -3.81 -11.22
CA PRO A 146 -0.47 -3.83 -10.94
C PRO A 146 -1.09 -5.25 -10.94
N PRO A 147 -2.31 -5.43 -10.36
CA PRO A 147 -3.04 -6.69 -10.50
C PRO A 147 -3.25 -7.06 -11.97
N GLY A 148 -3.38 -8.36 -12.25
CA GLY A 148 -3.62 -8.85 -13.61
C GLY A 148 -2.47 -8.78 -14.61
N THR A 149 -1.31 -8.22 -14.24
CA THR A 149 -0.15 -8.08 -15.14
C THR A 149 0.63 -9.38 -15.39
N GLY A 150 0.31 -10.44 -14.67
CA GLY A 150 0.90 -11.78 -14.87
C GLY A 150 2.04 -12.17 -13.93
N LYS A 151 2.24 -11.51 -12.78
CA LYS A 151 3.30 -11.83 -11.79
C LYS A 151 3.36 -13.33 -11.43
N THR A 152 2.27 -13.88 -10.89
CA THR A 152 2.16 -15.29 -10.52
C THR A 152 2.33 -16.23 -11.72
N SER A 153 1.82 -15.82 -12.88
CA SER A 153 1.91 -16.57 -14.13
C SER A 153 3.34 -16.65 -14.66
N ILE A 154 4.08 -15.54 -14.64
CA ILE A 154 5.49 -15.48 -15.04
C ILE A 154 6.34 -16.36 -14.12
N ALA A 155 6.15 -16.27 -12.80
CA ALA A 155 6.89 -17.11 -11.84
C ALA A 155 6.76 -18.61 -12.14
N ARG A 156 5.56 -19.06 -12.54
CA ARG A 156 5.31 -20.45 -12.95
C ARG A 156 5.87 -20.75 -14.34
N ALA A 157 5.65 -19.87 -15.31
CA ALA A 157 6.07 -20.06 -16.69
C ALA A 157 7.60 -20.17 -16.84
N ILE A 158 8.37 -19.48 -16.00
CA ILE A 158 9.84 -19.59 -15.94
C ILE A 158 10.28 -21.05 -15.80
N LEU A 159 9.59 -21.84 -14.97
CA LEU A 159 9.98 -23.21 -14.64
C LEU A 159 9.84 -24.20 -15.80
N ASN A 160 8.93 -23.93 -16.72
CA ASN A 160 8.72 -24.76 -17.90
C ASN A 160 9.47 -24.23 -19.13
N SER A 161 10.22 -23.14 -18.98
CA SER A 161 10.91 -22.49 -20.10
C SER A 161 12.39 -22.88 -20.20
N PHE A 162 12.88 -23.76 -19.31
CA PHE A 162 14.25 -24.22 -19.35
C PHE A 162 14.51 -25.14 -20.55
N PRO A 163 15.64 -24.98 -21.26
CA PRO A 163 16.03 -25.89 -22.35
C PRO A 163 16.12 -27.34 -21.87
N SER A 164 15.60 -28.29 -22.65
CA SER A 164 15.69 -29.74 -22.34
C SER A 164 17.09 -30.34 -22.59
N SER A 165 18.08 -29.55 -22.97
CA SER A 165 19.43 -29.99 -23.36
C SER A 165 20.37 -30.32 -22.19
N ASN A 166 19.86 -30.49 -20.96
CA ASN A 166 20.67 -30.86 -19.81
C ASN A 166 20.89 -32.39 -19.82
N PRO A 167 22.14 -32.91 -19.69
CA PRO A 167 22.42 -34.35 -19.62
C PRO A 167 21.86 -35.06 -18.36
N ASN A 168 21.08 -34.34 -17.54
CA ASN A 168 20.46 -34.86 -16.33
C ASN A 168 19.03 -35.37 -16.67
N PRO A 169 18.61 -36.56 -16.20
CA PRO A 169 17.33 -37.19 -16.56
C PRO A 169 16.07 -36.47 -16.01
N ASN A 170 16.22 -35.23 -15.54
CA ASN A 170 15.14 -34.41 -15.04
C ASN A 170 15.05 -33.09 -15.82
N PRO A 171 13.98 -32.86 -16.60
CA PRO A 171 13.85 -31.69 -17.47
C PRO A 171 13.72 -30.36 -16.70
N ASN A 172 13.33 -30.41 -15.42
CA ASN A 172 13.21 -29.22 -14.57
C ASN A 172 14.26 -29.24 -13.45
N PRO A 173 15.21 -28.28 -13.43
CA PRO A 173 16.23 -28.20 -12.37
C PRO A 173 15.68 -27.66 -11.04
N TYR A 174 14.43 -27.17 -11.01
CA TYR A 174 13.84 -26.51 -9.86
C TYR A 174 12.57 -27.20 -9.35
N ARG A 175 12.44 -27.33 -8.04
CA ARG A 175 11.15 -27.61 -7.36
C ARG A 175 10.44 -26.28 -7.10
N PHE A 176 9.12 -26.22 -7.31
CA PHE A 176 8.34 -25.01 -7.03
C PHE A 176 7.54 -25.15 -5.75
N VAL A 177 7.69 -24.18 -4.86
CA VAL A 177 6.87 -24.05 -3.65
C VAL A 177 6.24 -22.68 -3.67
N SER A 178 4.92 -22.62 -3.50
CA SER A 178 4.14 -21.38 -3.52
C SER A 178 3.57 -21.09 -2.15
N LEU A 179 3.81 -19.90 -1.64
CA LEU A 179 3.20 -19.34 -0.42
C LEU A 179 2.43 -18.08 -0.79
N SER A 180 1.39 -17.76 -0.01
CA SER A 180 0.69 -16.49 -0.09
C SER A 180 0.84 -15.78 1.25
N ALA A 181 1.39 -14.57 1.26
CA ALA A 181 1.60 -13.81 2.48
C ALA A 181 0.29 -13.41 3.18
N VAL A 182 -0.84 -13.49 2.47
CA VAL A 182 -2.18 -13.25 3.02
C VAL A 182 -2.64 -14.40 3.92
N THR A 183 -2.31 -15.64 3.55
CA THR A 183 -2.80 -16.85 4.24
C THR A 183 -1.76 -17.52 5.11
N CYS A 184 -0.47 -17.26 4.87
CA CYS A 184 0.63 -17.97 5.52
C CYS A 184 1.09 -17.27 6.80
N GLY A 185 1.27 -18.07 7.87
CA GLY A 185 1.89 -17.64 9.11
C GLY A 185 3.41 -17.85 9.12
N VAL A 186 4.06 -17.43 10.21
CA VAL A 186 5.52 -17.61 10.43
C VAL A 186 5.93 -19.08 10.38
N LYS A 187 5.05 -19.99 10.83
CA LYS A 187 5.31 -21.43 10.83
C LYS A 187 5.38 -22.00 9.41
N ASP A 188 4.43 -21.66 8.55
CA ASP A 188 4.38 -22.17 7.17
C ASP A 188 5.62 -21.73 6.38
N VAL A 189 6.10 -20.51 6.64
CA VAL A 189 7.37 -20.01 6.10
C VAL A 189 8.53 -20.90 6.56
N ARG A 190 8.68 -21.15 7.87
CA ARG A 190 9.76 -22.01 8.38
C ARG A 190 9.69 -23.43 7.82
N ASP A 191 8.50 -24.01 7.76
CA ASP A 191 8.30 -25.37 7.25
C ASP A 191 8.72 -25.47 5.78
N ALA A 192 8.32 -24.51 4.94
CA ALA A 192 8.73 -24.43 3.53
C ALA A 192 10.26 -24.27 3.37
N VAL A 193 10.88 -23.49 4.26
CA VAL A 193 12.32 -23.24 4.26
C VAL A 193 13.13 -24.47 4.66
N ASP A 194 12.71 -25.14 5.73
CA ASP A 194 13.36 -26.36 6.21
C ASP A 194 13.24 -27.48 5.18
N GLU A 195 12.09 -27.58 4.52
CA GLU A 195 11.89 -28.56 3.46
C GLU A 195 12.77 -28.27 2.23
N ALA A 196 12.92 -27.01 1.83
CA ALA A 196 13.81 -26.62 0.75
C ALA A 196 15.28 -27.01 1.04
N ARG A 197 15.74 -26.82 2.29
CA ARG A 197 17.08 -27.24 2.72
C ARG A 197 17.26 -28.77 2.64
N ARG A 198 16.26 -29.55 3.06
CA ARG A 198 16.30 -31.01 2.97
C ARG A 198 16.35 -31.49 1.52
N SER A 199 15.53 -30.92 0.63
CA SER A 199 15.49 -31.28 -0.79
C SER A 199 16.82 -30.97 -1.51
N LYS A 200 17.48 -29.85 -1.19
CA LYS A 200 18.79 -29.51 -1.74
C LYS A 200 19.86 -30.56 -1.41
N ASN A 201 19.87 -31.06 -0.18
CA ASN A 201 20.84 -32.05 0.27
C ASN A 201 20.57 -33.46 -0.28
N LYS A 202 19.29 -33.83 -0.47
CA LYS A 202 18.89 -35.18 -0.87
C LYS A 202 18.79 -35.37 -2.38
N ASP A 203 18.18 -34.43 -3.08
CA ASP A 203 17.81 -34.57 -4.50
C ASP A 203 18.68 -33.73 -5.45
N ARG A 204 19.61 -32.93 -4.91
CA ARG A 204 20.42 -31.93 -5.64
C ARG A 204 19.59 -30.95 -6.51
N ARG A 205 18.28 -30.89 -6.31
CA ARG A 205 17.36 -29.94 -6.95
C ARG A 205 17.28 -28.67 -6.11
N ARG A 206 17.31 -27.52 -6.77
CA ARG A 206 17.12 -26.22 -6.11
C ARG A 206 15.63 -25.95 -5.95
N THR A 207 15.22 -25.23 -4.91
CA THR A 207 13.82 -24.86 -4.71
C THR A 207 13.61 -23.42 -5.12
N VAL A 208 12.64 -23.16 -6.00
CA VAL A 208 12.06 -21.84 -6.22
C VAL A 208 10.96 -21.64 -5.19
N LEU A 209 11.16 -20.70 -4.28
CA LEU A 209 10.17 -20.31 -3.28
C LEU A 209 9.46 -19.05 -3.79
N PHE A 210 8.22 -19.23 -4.26
CA PHE A 210 7.36 -18.13 -4.67
C PHE A 210 6.52 -17.63 -3.50
N VAL A 211 6.51 -16.32 -3.30
CA VAL A 211 5.70 -15.66 -2.27
C VAL A 211 4.83 -14.60 -2.93
N ASP A 212 3.52 -14.84 -2.96
CA ASP A 212 2.55 -13.85 -3.43
C ASP A 212 2.24 -12.82 -2.34
N GLU A 213 1.96 -11.58 -2.76
CA GLU A 213 1.70 -10.41 -1.91
C GLU A 213 2.75 -10.19 -0.80
N VAL A 214 4.04 -10.31 -1.12
CA VAL A 214 5.15 -10.28 -0.16
C VAL A 214 5.18 -9.00 0.71
N HIS A 215 4.61 -7.89 0.24
CA HIS A 215 4.47 -6.64 1.01
C HIS A 215 3.64 -6.79 2.29
N ARG A 216 2.81 -7.84 2.41
CA ARG A 216 2.00 -8.12 3.61
C ARG A 216 2.80 -8.71 4.77
N PHE A 217 4.01 -9.22 4.51
CA PHE A 217 4.84 -9.75 5.58
C PHE A 217 5.48 -8.66 6.43
N ASN A 218 5.49 -8.87 7.74
CA ASN A 218 6.22 -8.01 8.66
C ASN A 218 7.74 -8.18 8.51
N LYS A 219 8.51 -7.27 9.10
CA LYS A 219 9.99 -7.26 9.00
C LYS A 219 10.62 -8.59 9.43
N ALA A 220 10.16 -9.18 10.54
CA ALA A 220 10.71 -10.42 11.06
C ALA A 220 10.46 -11.63 10.13
N GLN A 221 9.30 -11.67 9.47
CA GLN A 221 9.01 -12.66 8.43
C GLN A 221 9.92 -12.48 7.22
N GLN A 222 10.16 -11.24 6.79
CA GLN A 222 11.06 -10.95 5.67
C GLN A 222 12.52 -11.32 5.98
N ASP A 223 13.01 -11.01 7.19
CA ASP A 223 14.36 -11.36 7.65
C ASP A 223 14.60 -12.88 7.63
N SER A 224 13.56 -13.69 7.85
CA SER A 224 13.68 -15.15 7.86
C SER A 224 14.09 -15.75 6.51
N PHE A 225 13.90 -15.02 5.41
CA PHE A 225 14.32 -15.46 4.07
C PHE A 225 15.80 -15.17 3.77
N LEU A 226 16.45 -14.26 4.49
CA LEU A 226 17.80 -13.80 4.13
C LEU A 226 18.86 -14.94 4.16
N PRO A 227 18.96 -15.76 5.23
CA PRO A 227 20.01 -16.77 5.31
C PRO A 227 19.94 -17.81 4.19
N ILE A 228 18.72 -18.17 3.78
CA ILE A 228 18.47 -19.22 2.76
C ILE A 228 18.61 -18.71 1.32
N ILE A 229 18.47 -17.40 1.12
CA ILE A 229 18.78 -16.76 -0.15
C ILE A 229 20.31 -16.68 -0.29
N GLU A 230 21.02 -16.30 0.77
CA GLU A 230 22.48 -16.17 0.79
C GLU A 230 23.20 -17.51 0.64
N ASP A 231 22.77 -18.55 1.37
CA ASP A 231 23.35 -19.90 1.28
C ASP A 231 22.93 -20.64 -0.02
N GLY A 232 22.07 -20.01 -0.83
CA GLY A 232 21.55 -20.53 -2.10
C GLY A 232 20.67 -21.77 -1.95
N SER A 233 20.02 -21.96 -0.80
CA SER A 233 19.06 -23.05 -0.59
C SER A 233 17.77 -22.84 -1.36
N VAL A 234 17.35 -21.57 -1.50
CA VAL A 234 16.21 -21.19 -2.30
C VAL A 234 16.57 -20.15 -3.35
N VAL A 235 15.90 -20.20 -4.49
CA VAL A 235 15.74 -19.08 -5.39
C VAL A 235 14.43 -18.41 -5.01
N PHE A 236 14.50 -17.21 -4.44
CA PHE A 236 13.31 -16.50 -3.97
C PHE A 236 12.64 -15.76 -5.13
N ILE A 237 11.32 -15.87 -5.26
CA ILE A 237 10.53 -15.05 -6.19
C ILE A 237 9.38 -14.42 -5.41
N GLY A 238 9.49 -13.15 -5.08
CA GLY A 238 8.38 -12.39 -4.47
C GLY A 238 7.51 -11.74 -5.54
N ALA A 239 6.20 -11.67 -5.31
CA ALA A 239 5.28 -10.86 -6.11
C ALA A 239 4.60 -9.80 -5.24
N THR A 240 4.45 -8.58 -5.76
CA THR A 240 3.79 -7.47 -5.05
C THR A 240 3.08 -6.53 -6.02
N THR A 241 1.91 -6.03 -5.62
CA THR A 241 1.24 -4.88 -6.27
C THR A 241 1.75 -3.54 -5.75
N GLU A 242 2.24 -3.50 -4.53
CA GLU A 242 2.76 -2.30 -3.87
C GLU A 242 4.24 -2.09 -4.21
N ASN A 243 4.68 -0.82 -4.23
CA ASN A 243 6.06 -0.48 -4.51
C ASN A 243 6.99 -1.10 -3.43
N PRO A 244 7.95 -1.93 -3.85
CA PRO A 244 8.74 -2.71 -2.91
C PRO A 244 9.66 -1.87 -2.03
N SER A 245 10.04 -0.64 -2.42
CA SER A 245 10.91 0.20 -1.59
C SER A 245 10.24 0.70 -0.30
N PHE A 246 8.91 0.70 -0.24
CA PHE A 246 8.17 1.14 0.95
C PHE A 246 7.90 0.01 1.94
N HIS A 247 7.62 -1.20 1.45
CA HIS A 247 7.12 -2.30 2.27
C HIS A 247 8.16 -3.40 2.51
N LEU A 248 9.18 -3.51 1.66
CA LEU A 248 10.23 -4.51 1.82
C LEU A 248 11.47 -3.94 2.49
N ILE A 249 12.10 -4.77 3.32
CA ILE A 249 13.34 -4.42 4.00
C ILE A 249 14.49 -4.32 2.99
N THR A 250 15.38 -3.35 3.20
CA THR A 250 16.56 -3.13 2.35
C THR A 250 17.44 -4.38 2.16
N PRO A 251 17.66 -5.25 3.18
CA PRO A 251 18.40 -6.49 2.99
C PRO A 251 17.76 -7.48 2.00
N LEU A 252 16.43 -7.56 1.94
CA LEU A 252 15.76 -8.44 0.99
C LEU A 252 15.87 -7.87 -0.43
N LEU A 253 15.68 -6.55 -0.56
CA LEU A 253 15.82 -5.84 -1.83
C LEU A 253 17.23 -5.95 -2.41
N SER A 254 18.27 -5.86 -1.59
CA SER A 254 19.65 -5.96 -2.09
C SER A 254 20.04 -7.35 -2.60
N ARG A 255 19.26 -8.39 -2.28
CA ARG A 255 19.48 -9.78 -2.70
C ARG A 255 18.56 -10.21 -3.85
N CYS A 256 17.61 -9.37 -4.25
CA CYS A 256 16.64 -9.67 -5.30
C CYS A 256 16.78 -8.69 -6.47
N THR A 257 16.64 -9.20 -7.69
CA THR A 257 16.49 -8.34 -8.87
C THR A 257 15.03 -7.94 -9.00
N VAL A 258 14.74 -6.63 -8.96
CA VAL A 258 13.39 -6.10 -9.12
C VAL A 258 13.04 -6.04 -10.61
N LEU A 259 11.95 -6.69 -11.00
CA LEU A 259 11.40 -6.68 -12.35
C LEU A 259 10.04 -5.98 -12.32
N VAL A 260 9.92 -4.90 -13.09
CA VAL A 260 8.71 -4.06 -13.15
C VAL A 260 7.83 -4.51 -14.32
N LEU A 261 6.62 -4.95 -14.01
CA LEU A 261 5.59 -5.37 -14.97
C LEU A 261 4.66 -4.20 -15.26
N ASN A 262 4.42 -3.95 -16.54
CA ASN A 262 3.56 -2.86 -16.99
C ASN A 262 2.10 -3.33 -17.11
N PRO A 263 1.10 -2.44 -16.93
CA PRO A 263 -0.27 -2.70 -17.36
C PRO A 263 -0.34 -3.20 -18.80
N LEU A 264 -1.24 -4.14 -19.08
CA LEU A 264 -1.39 -4.66 -20.43
C LEU A 264 -2.11 -3.64 -21.32
N LYS A 265 -1.58 -3.41 -22.51
CA LYS A 265 -2.25 -2.60 -23.53
C LYS A 265 -3.49 -3.32 -24.07
N PRO A 266 -4.49 -2.60 -24.62
CA PRO A 266 -5.68 -3.21 -25.20
C PRO A 266 -5.36 -4.28 -26.26
N GLU A 267 -4.33 -4.08 -27.08
CA GLU A 267 -3.86 -5.06 -28.07
C GLU A 267 -3.38 -6.39 -27.44
N HIS A 268 -2.74 -6.32 -26.26
CA HIS A 268 -2.29 -7.48 -25.51
C HIS A 268 -3.47 -8.26 -24.92
N LEU A 269 -4.44 -7.53 -24.35
CA LEU A 269 -5.66 -8.12 -23.80
C LEU A 269 -6.49 -8.77 -24.91
N ALA A 270 -6.66 -8.11 -26.05
CA ALA A 270 -7.41 -8.66 -27.19
C ALA A 270 -6.79 -9.98 -27.68
N ARG A 271 -5.46 -10.04 -27.79
CA ARG A 271 -4.75 -11.28 -28.14
C ARG A 271 -4.98 -12.40 -27.14
N LEU A 272 -4.99 -12.07 -25.84
CA LEU A 272 -5.20 -13.04 -24.76
C LEU A 272 -6.65 -13.53 -24.70
N LEU A 273 -7.63 -12.64 -24.89
CA LEU A 273 -9.05 -12.99 -24.98
C LEU A 273 -9.35 -13.84 -26.21
N ARG A 274 -8.75 -13.52 -27.37
CA ARG A 274 -8.87 -14.33 -28.58
C ARG A 274 -8.31 -15.74 -28.38
N ARG A 275 -7.13 -15.87 -27.76
CA ARG A 275 -6.59 -17.18 -27.36
C ARG A 275 -7.55 -17.96 -26.46
N ALA A 276 -8.22 -17.28 -25.52
CA ALA A 276 -9.19 -17.92 -24.63
C ALA A 276 -10.48 -18.34 -25.36
N ALA A 277 -10.92 -17.59 -26.37
CA ALA A 277 -12.06 -17.95 -27.21
C ALA A 277 -11.75 -19.16 -28.11
N ASP A 278 -10.55 -19.18 -28.71
CA ASP A 278 -10.17 -20.18 -29.72
C ASP A 278 -9.70 -21.53 -29.13
N ASP A 279 -9.19 -21.55 -27.88
CA ASP A 279 -8.68 -22.77 -27.26
C ASP A 279 -9.82 -23.69 -26.79
N SER A 280 -10.09 -24.73 -27.58
CA SER A 280 -11.17 -25.68 -27.30
C SER A 280 -10.90 -26.62 -26.11
N ARG A 281 -9.68 -26.67 -25.57
CA ARG A 281 -9.28 -27.59 -24.50
C ARG A 281 -9.35 -26.94 -23.13
N VAL A 282 -8.78 -25.73 -23.00
CA VAL A 282 -8.68 -25.00 -21.73
C VAL A 282 -9.35 -23.65 -21.75
N GLY A 283 -9.81 -23.17 -22.90
CA GLY A 283 -10.46 -21.88 -23.09
C GLY A 283 -11.95 -21.88 -22.74
N LEU A 284 -12.69 -20.99 -23.38
CA LEU A 284 -14.06 -20.58 -23.03
C LEU A 284 -15.08 -21.72 -23.16
N THR A 285 -14.87 -22.64 -24.11
CA THR A 285 -15.75 -23.79 -24.33
C THR A 285 -15.88 -24.68 -23.09
N ALA A 286 -14.81 -24.85 -22.33
CA ALA A 286 -14.82 -25.64 -21.10
C ALA A 286 -15.61 -24.95 -19.96
N SER A 287 -15.76 -23.63 -19.96
CA SER A 287 -16.62 -22.91 -19.00
C SER A 287 -18.11 -23.20 -19.23
N ILE A 288 -18.51 -23.48 -20.47
CA ILE A 288 -19.92 -23.61 -20.86
C ILE A 288 -20.31 -25.04 -21.28
N GLY A 289 -19.62 -26.05 -20.73
CA GLY A 289 -19.95 -27.45 -20.95
C GLY A 289 -19.59 -27.98 -22.35
N MET A 290 -18.47 -27.54 -22.90
CA MET A 290 -17.91 -27.96 -24.20
C MET A 290 -18.76 -27.61 -25.42
N ARG A 291 -19.67 -26.62 -25.29
CA ARG A 291 -20.35 -26.04 -26.45
C ARG A 291 -19.41 -25.10 -27.19
N PRO A 292 -19.39 -25.12 -28.53
CA PRO A 292 -18.62 -24.15 -29.29
C PRO A 292 -19.17 -22.74 -29.05
N VAL A 293 -18.24 -21.80 -28.90
CA VAL A 293 -18.54 -20.39 -28.65
C VAL A 293 -18.01 -19.58 -29.81
N HIS A 294 -18.86 -18.73 -30.38
CA HIS A 294 -18.44 -17.70 -31.31
C HIS A 294 -18.39 -16.35 -30.57
N VAL A 295 -17.22 -15.74 -30.52
CA VAL A 295 -17.04 -14.41 -29.91
C VAL A 295 -16.82 -13.41 -31.02
N GLU A 296 -17.69 -12.41 -31.10
CA GLU A 296 -17.53 -11.32 -32.07
C GLU A 296 -16.30 -10.45 -31.73
N ASP A 297 -15.60 -9.94 -32.74
CA ASP A 297 -14.39 -9.13 -32.53
C ASP A 297 -14.69 -7.83 -31.75
N ASP A 298 -15.89 -7.28 -31.90
CA ASP A 298 -16.35 -6.09 -31.15
C ASP A 298 -16.44 -6.36 -29.65
N VAL A 299 -16.78 -7.59 -29.23
CA VAL A 299 -16.79 -8.01 -27.82
C VAL A 299 -15.37 -8.02 -27.26
N LEU A 300 -14.43 -8.62 -28.00
CA LEU A 300 -13.01 -8.67 -27.60
C LEU A 300 -12.43 -7.27 -27.50
N GLY A 301 -12.73 -6.40 -28.47
CA GLY A 301 -12.33 -5.00 -28.47
C GLY A 301 -12.91 -4.21 -27.28
N PHE A 302 -14.20 -4.38 -27.01
CA PHE A 302 -14.88 -3.72 -25.90
C PHE A 302 -14.30 -4.12 -24.55
N ILE A 303 -14.13 -5.43 -24.29
CA ILE A 303 -13.57 -5.90 -23.02
C ILE A 303 -12.13 -5.40 -22.86
N SER A 304 -11.30 -5.53 -23.91
CA SER A 304 -9.90 -5.10 -23.87
C SER A 304 -9.72 -3.61 -23.58
N ALA A 305 -10.64 -2.77 -24.03
CA ALA A 305 -10.61 -1.32 -23.79
C ALA A 305 -11.11 -0.93 -22.38
N ASN A 306 -11.82 -1.81 -21.68
CA ASN A 306 -12.54 -1.48 -20.45
C ASN A 306 -12.06 -2.21 -19.18
N CYS A 307 -10.94 -2.94 -19.25
CA CYS A 307 -10.35 -3.68 -18.12
C CYS A 307 -9.09 -3.03 -17.52
N ASP A 308 -8.75 -1.79 -17.89
CA ASP A 308 -7.63 -1.02 -17.33
C ASP A 308 -6.27 -1.76 -17.30
N GLY A 309 -6.06 -2.68 -18.25
CA GLY A 309 -4.83 -3.46 -18.37
C GLY A 309 -4.71 -4.68 -17.45
N ASP A 310 -5.79 -5.10 -16.77
CA ASP A 310 -5.85 -6.30 -15.93
C ASP A 310 -6.39 -7.52 -16.74
N ALA A 311 -5.52 -8.50 -17.02
CA ALA A 311 -5.92 -9.72 -17.75
C ALA A 311 -6.86 -10.64 -16.97
N ARG A 312 -6.79 -10.64 -15.63
CA ARG A 312 -7.68 -11.47 -14.81
C ARG A 312 -9.10 -10.93 -14.89
N VAL A 313 -9.27 -9.62 -14.79
CA VAL A 313 -10.57 -8.95 -14.97
C VAL A 313 -11.10 -9.20 -16.38
N ALA A 314 -10.26 -9.06 -17.41
CA ALA A 314 -10.67 -9.30 -18.80
C ALA A 314 -11.15 -10.75 -19.05
N LEU A 315 -10.39 -11.75 -18.58
CA LEU A 315 -10.76 -13.16 -18.72
C LEU A 315 -12.02 -13.50 -17.93
N ASN A 316 -12.16 -12.99 -16.71
CA ASN A 316 -13.36 -13.21 -15.91
C ASN A 316 -14.60 -12.57 -16.56
N ALA A 317 -14.48 -11.35 -17.10
CA ALA A 317 -15.56 -10.68 -17.82
C ALA A 317 -16.00 -11.49 -19.06
N LEU A 318 -15.04 -12.03 -19.83
CA LEU A 318 -15.34 -12.90 -20.97
C LEU A 318 -16.04 -14.20 -20.53
N GLU A 319 -15.59 -14.83 -19.44
CA GLU A 319 -16.20 -16.04 -18.89
C GLU A 319 -17.63 -15.79 -18.39
N ILE A 320 -17.86 -14.66 -17.70
CA ILE A 320 -19.19 -14.25 -17.25
C ILE A 320 -20.10 -13.99 -18.44
N ALA A 321 -19.66 -13.20 -19.42
CA ALA A 321 -20.44 -12.90 -20.62
C ALA A 321 -20.86 -14.19 -21.35
N ALA A 322 -19.96 -15.17 -21.46
CA ALA A 322 -20.26 -16.44 -22.12
C ALA A 322 -21.25 -17.30 -21.33
N THR A 323 -21.12 -17.30 -20.01
CA THR A 323 -22.03 -18.03 -19.11
C THR A 323 -23.43 -17.42 -19.15
N THR A 324 -23.54 -16.09 -19.16
CA THR A 324 -24.82 -15.37 -19.28
C THR A 324 -25.49 -15.64 -20.63
N ALA A 325 -24.73 -15.53 -21.73
CA ALA A 325 -25.24 -15.83 -23.07
C ALA A 325 -25.71 -17.29 -23.20
N ALA A 326 -24.96 -18.24 -22.65
CA ALA A 326 -25.35 -19.66 -22.64
C ALA A 326 -26.62 -19.92 -21.82
N ALA A 327 -26.78 -19.24 -20.67
CA ALA A 327 -27.98 -19.34 -19.84
C ALA A 327 -29.21 -18.71 -20.55
N ALA A 328 -29.03 -17.57 -21.23
CA ALA A 328 -30.09 -16.95 -22.02
C ALA A 328 -30.56 -17.84 -23.18
N ALA A 329 -29.62 -18.46 -23.90
CA ALA A 329 -29.92 -19.40 -24.97
C ALA A 329 -30.70 -20.64 -24.47
N ALA A 330 -30.37 -21.13 -23.27
CA ALA A 330 -31.08 -22.25 -22.66
C ALA A 330 -32.53 -21.90 -22.26
N ARG A 331 -32.79 -20.67 -21.78
CA ARG A 331 -34.14 -20.22 -21.40
C ARG A 331 -35.09 -20.06 -22.60
N ASN A 332 -34.57 -19.65 -23.75
CA ASN A 332 -35.38 -19.36 -24.93
C ASN A 332 -35.77 -20.60 -25.75
N ASN A 333 -35.57 -21.83 -25.23
CA ASN A 333 -35.70 -23.09 -25.99
C ASN A 333 -34.92 -23.11 -27.32
N ALA A 334 -33.94 -22.21 -27.48
CA ALA A 334 -32.92 -22.23 -28.52
C ALA A 334 -31.82 -23.25 -28.17
N ALA A 335 -32.17 -24.33 -27.46
CA ALA A 335 -31.28 -25.44 -27.13
C ALA A 335 -30.75 -26.19 -28.36
N ALA A 336 -31.27 -25.86 -29.56
CA ALA A 336 -30.79 -26.33 -30.85
C ALA A 336 -29.72 -25.42 -31.50
N ALA A 337 -29.40 -24.25 -30.95
CA ALA A 337 -28.26 -23.48 -31.42
C ALA A 337 -26.98 -24.22 -31.02
N ALA A 338 -26.37 -24.91 -31.99
CA ALA A 338 -25.15 -25.69 -31.77
C ALA A 338 -23.97 -24.84 -31.26
N VAL A 339 -24.03 -23.51 -31.47
CA VAL A 339 -23.00 -22.53 -31.14
C VAL A 339 -23.61 -21.41 -30.30
N VAL A 340 -22.95 -21.03 -29.20
CA VAL A 340 -23.31 -19.84 -28.40
C VAL A 340 -22.60 -18.63 -29.01
N THR A 341 -23.35 -17.61 -29.43
CA THR A 341 -22.77 -16.35 -29.93
C THR A 341 -22.78 -15.31 -28.83
N LEU A 342 -21.62 -14.71 -28.54
CA LEU A 342 -21.52 -13.55 -27.65
C LEU A 342 -21.67 -12.25 -28.43
N GLY A 343 -22.62 -11.41 -28.01
CA GLY A 343 -22.80 -10.06 -28.51
C GLY A 343 -22.25 -9.00 -27.56
N LEU A 344 -22.26 -7.75 -28.03
CA LEU A 344 -21.75 -6.60 -27.27
C LEU A 344 -22.53 -6.33 -25.97
N GLU A 345 -23.83 -6.63 -25.92
CA GLU A 345 -24.65 -6.46 -24.73
C GLU A 345 -24.22 -7.39 -23.58
N ASP A 346 -23.86 -8.64 -23.87
CA ASP A 346 -23.38 -9.59 -22.86
C ASP A 346 -22.07 -9.09 -22.22
N ALA A 347 -21.20 -8.48 -23.03
CA ALA A 347 -19.95 -7.88 -22.57
C ALA A 347 -20.16 -6.64 -21.72
N ARG A 348 -21.15 -5.80 -22.06
CA ARG A 348 -21.56 -4.63 -21.28
C ARG A 348 -22.10 -5.06 -19.92
N GLU A 349 -23.00 -6.03 -19.88
CA GLU A 349 -23.56 -6.56 -18.63
C GLU A 349 -22.46 -7.16 -17.74
N ALA A 350 -21.53 -7.93 -18.31
CA ALA A 350 -20.40 -8.50 -17.56
C ALA A 350 -19.46 -7.44 -16.96
N LEU A 351 -19.29 -6.29 -17.60
CA LEU A 351 -18.42 -5.19 -17.14
C LEU A 351 -19.13 -4.13 -16.31
N GLN A 352 -20.48 -4.10 -16.27
CA GLN A 352 -21.24 -3.17 -15.43
C GLN A 352 -20.95 -3.35 -13.93
N CYS A 353 -20.41 -4.51 -13.52
CA CYS A 353 -19.79 -4.70 -12.21
C CYS A 353 -18.39 -4.05 -12.10
N LYS A 354 -18.21 -2.83 -12.60
CA LYS A 354 -16.94 -2.09 -12.55
C LYS A 354 -16.66 -1.67 -11.11
N HIS A 355 -15.93 -2.51 -10.37
CA HIS A 355 -15.06 -2.03 -9.32
C HIS A 355 -13.88 -1.38 -10.06
N LEU A 356 -13.90 -0.05 -10.21
CA LEU A 356 -12.70 0.67 -10.65
C LEU A 356 -11.53 0.13 -9.82
N ALA A 357 -10.50 -0.36 -10.50
CA ALA A 357 -9.31 -0.96 -9.89
C ALA A 357 -8.52 0.15 -9.18
N TYR A 358 -9.06 0.63 -8.07
CA TYR A 358 -8.43 1.62 -7.23
C TYR A 358 -7.90 0.93 -5.99
N ASP A 359 -6.60 0.68 -6.02
CA ASP A 359 -5.91 0.18 -4.85
C ASP A 359 -5.68 1.34 -3.88
N LYS A 360 -6.54 1.45 -2.86
CA LYS A 360 -6.44 2.46 -1.78
C LYS A 360 -5.12 2.37 -1.00
N ALA A 361 -4.38 1.25 -1.11
CA ALA A 361 -3.08 1.06 -0.50
C ALA A 361 -1.92 0.98 -1.52
N GLY A 362 -2.23 1.08 -2.82
CA GLY A 362 -1.30 0.77 -3.90
C GLY A 362 -0.47 1.94 -4.41
N GLU A 363 0.34 1.63 -5.42
CA GLU A 363 1.16 2.61 -6.15
C GLU A 363 0.30 3.67 -6.86
N GLU A 364 -0.86 3.28 -7.39
CA GLU A 364 -1.70 4.16 -8.20
C GLU A 364 -2.28 5.33 -7.40
N HIS A 365 -2.58 5.11 -6.11
CA HIS A 365 -2.89 6.16 -5.15
C HIS A 365 -1.80 7.25 -5.12
N TYR A 366 -0.53 6.85 -5.05
CA TYR A 366 0.61 7.77 -5.03
C TYR A 366 0.84 8.43 -6.40
N ASN A 367 0.61 7.70 -7.50
CA ASN A 367 0.74 8.25 -8.85
C ASN A 367 -0.29 9.34 -9.10
N LEU A 368 -1.55 9.13 -8.72
CA LEU A 368 -2.63 10.08 -8.94
C LEU A 368 -2.47 11.35 -8.09
N ILE A 369 -2.15 11.23 -6.79
CA ILE A 369 -1.90 12.43 -5.97
C ILE A 369 -0.66 13.21 -6.43
N SER A 370 0.36 12.49 -6.92
CA SER A 370 1.57 13.05 -7.51
C SER A 370 1.25 13.81 -8.81
N ALA A 371 0.39 13.25 -9.67
CA ALA A 371 -0.07 13.88 -10.89
C ALA A 371 -0.92 15.13 -10.59
N LEU A 372 -1.83 15.06 -9.61
CA LEU A 372 -2.59 16.21 -9.11
C LEU A 372 -1.65 17.36 -8.66
N HIS A 373 -0.69 17.06 -7.79
CA HIS A 373 0.30 18.03 -7.30
C HIS A 373 1.14 18.64 -8.43
N LYS A 374 1.64 17.82 -9.36
CA LYS A 374 2.43 18.30 -10.50
C LYS A 374 1.59 19.18 -11.44
N SER A 375 0.33 18.83 -11.66
CA SER A 375 -0.58 19.61 -12.51
C SER A 375 -0.86 20.99 -11.89
N MET A 376 -1.16 21.04 -10.59
CA MET A 376 -1.31 22.33 -9.89
C MET A 376 -0.02 23.16 -9.93
N ARG A 377 1.15 22.53 -9.71
CA ARG A 377 2.46 23.21 -9.78
C ARG A 377 2.74 23.78 -11.18
N GLY A 378 2.32 23.06 -12.21
CA GLY A 378 2.40 23.47 -13.61
C GLY A 378 1.34 24.49 -14.05
N ASN A 379 0.49 24.97 -13.13
CA ASN A 379 -0.63 25.86 -13.39
C ASN A 379 -1.68 25.31 -14.37
N ASP A 380 -1.79 23.98 -14.51
CA ASP A 380 -2.81 23.34 -15.33
C ASP A 380 -4.02 22.94 -14.46
N ALA A 381 -4.98 23.85 -14.35
CA ALA A 381 -6.20 23.62 -13.57
C ALA A 381 -7.07 22.49 -14.15
N ASN A 382 -7.10 22.31 -15.47
CA ASN A 382 -7.91 21.29 -16.12
C ASN A 382 -7.36 19.89 -15.81
N ALA A 383 -6.05 19.69 -15.98
CA ALA A 383 -5.40 18.44 -15.63
C ALA A 383 -5.52 18.16 -14.13
N ALA A 384 -5.37 19.18 -13.28
CA ALA A 384 -5.52 19.02 -11.84
C ALA A 384 -6.93 18.54 -11.45
N VAL A 385 -7.99 19.16 -11.99
CA VAL A 385 -9.37 18.71 -11.75
C VAL A 385 -9.62 17.30 -12.29
N TYR A 386 -9.05 16.93 -13.44
CA TYR A 386 -9.13 15.56 -13.96
C TYR A 386 -8.51 14.52 -13.01
N TRP A 387 -7.31 14.79 -12.49
CA TRP A 387 -6.67 13.88 -11.54
C TRP A 387 -7.43 13.78 -10.22
N LEU A 388 -8.00 14.90 -9.74
CA LEU A 388 -8.91 14.88 -8.60
C LEU A 388 -10.11 13.97 -8.85
N ALA A 389 -10.78 14.10 -9.99
CA ALA A 389 -11.93 13.26 -10.35
C ALA A 389 -11.56 11.78 -10.40
N ARG A 390 -10.42 11.44 -11.03
CA ARG A 390 -9.88 10.07 -11.06
C ARG A 390 -9.66 9.49 -9.66
N MET A 391 -9.19 10.30 -8.72
CA MET A 391 -9.00 9.88 -7.32
C MET A 391 -10.35 9.67 -6.62
N LEU A 392 -11.31 10.58 -6.79
CA LEU A 392 -12.63 10.49 -6.16
C LEU A 392 -13.44 9.30 -6.67
N GLU A 393 -13.48 9.08 -7.99
CA GLU A 393 -14.12 7.92 -8.61
C GLU A 393 -13.40 6.61 -8.25
N GLY A 394 -12.10 6.69 -7.99
CA GLY A 394 -11.34 5.61 -7.38
C GLY A 394 -11.73 5.30 -5.93
N GLY A 395 -12.47 6.17 -5.26
CA GLY A 395 -12.82 6.02 -3.85
C GLY A 395 -11.69 6.42 -2.90
N GLU A 396 -10.80 7.31 -3.34
CA GLU A 396 -9.85 7.99 -2.46
C GLU A 396 -10.57 8.70 -1.32
N GLN A 397 -9.94 8.78 -0.14
CA GLN A 397 -10.54 9.54 0.95
C GLN A 397 -10.42 11.05 0.70
N PRO A 398 -11.51 11.83 0.70
CA PRO A 398 -11.47 13.28 0.48
C PRO A 398 -10.50 14.01 1.42
N LEU A 399 -10.46 13.58 2.69
CA LEU A 399 -9.57 14.17 3.69
C LEU A 399 -8.10 13.91 3.41
N TYR A 400 -7.75 12.82 2.73
CA TYR A 400 -6.38 12.59 2.28
C TYR A 400 -5.99 13.65 1.24
N ILE A 401 -6.84 13.88 0.25
CA ILE A 401 -6.63 14.89 -0.79
C ILE A 401 -6.51 16.27 -0.16
N ALA A 402 -7.46 16.66 0.71
CA ALA A 402 -7.45 17.96 1.36
C ALA A 402 -6.18 18.22 2.19
N ARG A 403 -5.64 17.21 2.91
CA ARG A 403 -4.34 17.34 3.60
C ARG A 403 -3.19 17.64 2.63
N ARG A 404 -3.22 17.04 1.45
CA ARG A 404 -2.23 17.26 0.39
C ARG A 404 -2.39 18.65 -0.23
N LEU A 405 -3.60 19.19 -0.31
CA LEU A 405 -3.84 20.58 -0.74
C LEU A 405 -3.32 21.59 0.29
N ILE A 406 -3.53 21.35 1.59
CA ILE A 406 -2.93 22.18 2.67
C ILE A 406 -1.41 22.21 2.54
N ARG A 407 -0.79 21.04 2.32
CA ARG A 407 0.66 20.98 2.13
C ARG A 407 1.11 21.78 0.90
N PHE A 408 0.39 21.64 -0.22
CA PHE A 408 0.68 22.34 -1.46
C PHE A 408 0.59 23.86 -1.28
N ALA A 409 -0.42 24.36 -0.56
CA ALA A 409 -0.60 25.78 -0.31
C ALA A 409 0.62 26.43 0.38
N SER A 410 1.24 25.77 1.37
CA SER A 410 2.45 26.28 2.02
C SER A 410 3.74 26.00 1.24
N GLU A 411 3.78 24.94 0.44
CA GLU A 411 5.00 24.47 -0.24
C GLU A 411 5.22 25.14 -1.59
N ASP A 412 4.18 25.19 -2.42
CA ASP A 412 4.25 25.56 -3.84
C ASP A 412 3.62 26.93 -4.14
N VAL A 413 2.78 27.46 -3.24
CA VAL A 413 2.21 28.83 -3.33
C VAL A 413 2.90 29.77 -2.34
N GLY A 414 2.94 29.40 -1.06
CA GLY A 414 3.74 30.06 -0.04
C GLY A 414 3.41 31.55 0.12
N LEU A 415 4.45 32.40 0.17
CA LEU A 415 4.29 33.85 0.35
C LEU A 415 3.77 34.58 -0.91
N ALA A 416 3.70 33.91 -2.06
CA ALA A 416 3.17 34.54 -3.27
C ALA A 416 1.65 34.77 -3.19
N ASP A 417 0.94 33.93 -2.45
CA ASP A 417 -0.44 34.16 -2.05
C ASP A 417 -0.70 33.52 -0.66
N PRO A 418 -0.57 34.32 0.42
CA PRO A 418 -0.78 33.83 1.78
C PRO A 418 -2.22 33.32 2.05
N SER A 419 -3.20 33.73 1.25
CA SER A 419 -4.60 33.29 1.42
C SER A 419 -4.81 31.83 1.02
N ALA A 420 -3.90 31.26 0.22
CA ALA A 420 -3.98 29.88 -0.24
C ALA A 420 -4.04 28.86 0.90
N LEU A 421 -3.29 29.09 1.98
CA LEU A 421 -3.32 28.20 3.14
C LEU A 421 -4.69 28.25 3.83
N ASN A 422 -5.29 29.43 3.96
CA ASN A 422 -6.61 29.60 4.56
C ASN A 422 -7.69 28.90 3.72
N GLN A 423 -7.64 29.05 2.38
CA GLN A 423 -8.54 28.37 1.47
C GLN A 423 -8.42 26.84 1.57
N ALA A 424 -7.20 26.30 1.64
CA ALA A 424 -6.97 24.87 1.76
C ALA A 424 -7.41 24.30 3.12
N VAL A 425 -7.23 25.05 4.21
CA VAL A 425 -7.72 24.67 5.54
C VAL A 425 -9.25 24.72 5.60
N ALA A 426 -9.88 25.74 5.02
CA ALA A 426 -11.34 25.83 4.92
C ALA A 426 -11.91 24.68 4.08
N CYS A 427 -11.26 24.34 2.97
CA CYS A 427 -11.59 23.15 2.16
C CYS A 427 -11.55 21.88 3.01
N TYR A 428 -10.46 21.65 3.75
CA TYR A 428 -10.36 20.48 4.65
C TYR A 428 -11.48 20.42 5.69
N GLN A 429 -11.78 21.55 6.33
CA GLN A 429 -12.85 21.64 7.34
C GLN A 429 -14.23 21.35 6.73
N ALA A 430 -14.52 21.96 5.58
CA ALA A 430 -15.77 21.72 4.86
C ALA A 430 -15.90 20.25 4.44
N CYS A 431 -14.82 19.64 3.94
CA CYS A 431 -14.80 18.21 3.62
C CYS A 431 -15.02 17.33 4.85
N HIS A 432 -14.45 17.72 6.00
CA HIS A 432 -14.61 16.97 7.25
C HIS A 432 -16.04 17.04 7.78
N PHE A 433 -16.71 18.19 7.64
CA PHE A 433 -18.07 18.37 8.13
C PHE A 433 -19.14 17.73 7.23
N LEU A 434 -18.97 17.79 5.91
CA LEU A 434 -19.99 17.36 4.95
C LEU A 434 -19.81 15.90 4.49
N GLY A 435 -18.58 15.47 4.23
CA GLY A 435 -18.34 14.16 3.60
C GLY A 435 -18.75 14.11 2.12
N MET A 436 -18.70 12.92 1.52
CA MET A 436 -19.13 12.70 0.13
C MET A 436 -20.67 12.53 0.06
N PRO A 437 -21.32 12.98 -1.03
CA PRO A 437 -20.72 13.49 -2.28
C PRO A 437 -20.28 14.96 -2.27
N GLU A 438 -20.78 15.79 -1.36
CA GLU A 438 -20.63 17.26 -1.38
C GLU A 438 -19.18 17.76 -1.33
N CYS A 439 -18.25 16.94 -0.83
CA CYS A 439 -16.81 17.22 -0.86
C CYS A 439 -16.25 17.43 -2.27
N ASP A 440 -16.84 16.84 -3.30
CA ASP A 440 -16.28 16.79 -4.65
C ASP A 440 -15.98 18.19 -5.21
N VAL A 441 -16.97 19.06 -5.17
CA VAL A 441 -16.91 20.43 -5.69
C VAL A 441 -16.08 21.34 -4.78
N ILE A 442 -16.07 21.07 -3.47
CA ILE A 442 -15.26 21.80 -2.49
C ILE A 442 -13.78 21.55 -2.75
N LEU A 443 -13.41 20.29 -2.99
CA LEU A 443 -12.06 19.93 -3.39
C LEU A 443 -11.71 20.52 -4.76
N ALA A 444 -12.62 20.44 -5.72
CA ALA A 444 -12.40 20.97 -7.07
C ALA A 444 -12.15 22.49 -7.05
N GLN A 445 -12.93 23.24 -6.26
CA GLN A 445 -12.73 24.68 -6.08
C GLN A 445 -11.33 24.98 -5.50
N CYS A 446 -10.92 24.26 -4.46
CA CYS A 446 -9.61 24.45 -3.84
C CYS A 446 -8.46 24.08 -4.80
N VAL A 447 -8.59 22.97 -5.52
CA VAL A 447 -7.62 22.54 -6.54
C VAL A 447 -7.48 23.58 -7.65
N ALA A 448 -8.60 24.09 -8.18
CA ALA A 448 -8.58 25.12 -9.21
C ALA A 448 -7.93 26.41 -8.70
N TYR A 449 -8.27 26.85 -7.49
CA TYR A 449 -7.63 28.01 -6.84
C TYR A 449 -6.11 27.82 -6.73
N LEU A 450 -5.65 26.70 -6.17
CA LEU A 450 -4.23 26.42 -5.98
C LEU A 450 -3.47 26.26 -7.31
N ALA A 451 -4.12 25.72 -8.35
CA ALA A 451 -3.56 25.63 -9.69
C ALA A 451 -3.36 27.03 -10.30
N MET A 452 -4.32 27.94 -10.14
CA MET A 452 -4.25 29.29 -10.70
C MET A 452 -3.42 30.28 -9.86
N ALA A 453 -3.18 29.98 -8.59
CA ALA A 453 -2.42 30.85 -7.69
C ALA A 453 -0.96 31.07 -8.16
N PRO A 454 -0.35 32.22 -7.88
CA PRO A 454 1.07 32.44 -8.17
C PRO A 454 1.93 31.44 -7.37
N LYS A 455 2.98 30.90 -8.00
CA LYS A 455 3.82 29.86 -7.38
C LYS A 455 5.05 30.45 -6.72
N SER A 456 5.34 30.03 -5.49
CA SER A 456 6.58 30.33 -4.80
C SER A 456 6.97 29.21 -3.85
N ILE A 457 8.22 28.76 -4.01
CA ILE A 457 8.86 27.76 -3.15
C ILE A 457 9.90 28.41 -2.22
N ALA A 458 9.85 29.74 -2.03
CA ALA A 458 10.83 30.48 -1.23
C ALA A 458 10.87 29.98 0.22
N VAL A 459 9.71 29.85 0.86
CA VAL A 459 9.59 29.32 2.23
C VAL A 459 10.03 27.86 2.32
N TYR A 460 9.64 27.04 1.32
CA TYR A 460 10.04 25.63 1.26
C TYR A 460 11.56 25.46 1.18
N ARG A 461 12.22 26.24 0.31
CA ARG A 461 13.68 26.26 0.19
C ARG A 461 14.35 26.79 1.46
N ALA A 462 13.78 27.85 2.07
CA ALA A 462 14.32 28.46 3.28
C ALA A 462 14.41 27.46 4.45
N ILE A 463 13.32 26.75 4.74
CA ILE A 463 13.35 25.74 5.81
C ILE A 463 14.24 24.54 5.46
N GLY A 464 14.34 24.18 4.18
CA GLY A 464 15.25 23.14 3.71
C GLY A 464 16.72 23.52 3.95
N ALA A 465 17.11 24.74 3.58
CA ALA A 465 18.44 25.28 3.78
C ALA A 465 18.80 25.41 5.27
N ALA A 466 17.87 25.92 6.09
CA ALA A 466 18.07 26.01 7.54
C ALA A 466 18.25 24.63 8.18
N LYS A 467 17.41 23.65 7.83
CA LYS A 467 17.55 22.25 8.30
C LYS A 467 18.87 21.63 7.88
N LYS A 468 19.36 21.94 6.67
CA LYS A 468 20.65 21.47 6.17
C LYS A 468 21.79 22.06 7.00
N ALA A 469 21.80 23.37 7.22
CA ALA A 469 22.81 24.05 8.04
C ALA A 469 22.88 23.49 9.48
N VAL A 470 21.73 23.18 10.09
CA VAL A 470 21.66 22.57 11.43
C VAL A 470 22.21 21.14 11.47
N LYS A 471 22.06 20.37 10.38
CA LYS A 471 22.54 18.98 10.29
C LYS A 471 24.02 18.87 9.94
N GLU A 472 24.53 19.82 9.16
CA GLU A 472 25.91 19.83 8.66
C GLU A 472 26.86 20.64 9.53
N SER A 473 26.39 21.20 10.65
CA SER A 473 27.23 21.92 11.58
C SER A 473 28.33 21.00 12.14
N VAL A 474 29.58 21.42 11.97
CA VAL A 474 30.74 20.68 12.47
C VAL A 474 30.96 21.05 13.94
N GLY A 475 30.78 20.09 14.85
CA GLY A 475 30.86 20.31 16.30
C GLY A 475 29.49 20.28 16.98
N GLN A 476 29.26 21.17 17.96
CA GLN A 476 27.92 21.43 18.51
C GLN A 476 27.31 22.64 17.81
N ASN A 477 25.99 22.64 17.60
CA ASN A 477 25.28 23.85 17.17
C ASN A 477 25.57 24.98 18.15
N GLU A 478 26.02 26.12 17.64
CA GLU A 478 26.25 27.31 18.47
C GLU A 478 24.95 27.66 19.22
N GLY A 479 25.07 27.88 20.53
CA GLY A 479 23.93 28.20 21.37
C GLY A 479 23.32 29.54 20.99
N VAL A 480 22.08 29.77 21.43
CA VAL A 480 21.39 31.07 21.23
C VAL A 480 22.28 32.22 21.76
N PRO A 481 22.48 33.31 20.99
CA PRO A 481 23.21 34.49 21.45
C PRO A 481 22.70 35.03 22.79
N LEU A 482 23.60 35.50 23.67
CA LEU A 482 23.26 35.88 25.06
C LEU A 482 22.16 36.94 25.13
N HIS A 483 22.18 37.93 24.23
CA HIS A 483 21.17 39.00 24.18
C HIS A 483 19.79 38.49 23.76
N LEU A 484 19.67 37.35 23.08
CA LEU A 484 18.39 36.75 22.70
C LEU A 484 17.86 35.74 23.73
N ARG A 485 18.66 35.39 24.75
CA ARG A 485 18.26 34.42 25.78
C ARG A 485 17.23 35.02 26.73
N ASN A 486 16.26 34.21 27.13
CA ASN A 486 15.33 34.57 28.19
C ASN A 486 16.05 34.64 29.56
N ALA A 487 15.78 35.68 30.34
CA ALA A 487 16.42 35.93 31.64
C ALA A 487 15.40 36.18 32.77
N PRO A 488 14.53 35.21 33.09
CA PRO A 488 13.47 35.39 34.09
C PRO A 488 14.00 35.45 35.53
N THR A 489 15.13 34.82 35.84
CA THR A 489 15.71 34.77 37.19
C THR A 489 16.80 35.82 37.40
N LYS A 490 17.04 36.19 38.67
CA LYS A 490 18.14 37.10 39.03
C LYS A 490 19.51 36.56 38.62
N LEU A 491 19.74 35.26 38.81
CA LEU A 491 20.98 34.58 38.42
C LEU A 491 21.23 34.68 36.91
N MET A 492 20.20 34.44 36.09
CA MET A 492 20.30 34.53 34.63
C MET A 492 20.68 35.94 34.15
N LYS A 493 20.11 36.98 34.76
CA LYS A 493 20.49 38.37 34.47
C LYS A 493 21.93 38.68 34.88
N GLN A 494 22.37 38.15 36.04
CA GLN A 494 23.73 38.33 36.54
C GLN A 494 24.78 37.69 35.63
N ILE A 495 24.49 36.51 35.06
CA ILE A 495 25.38 35.84 34.09
C ILE A 495 25.21 36.37 32.65
N GLY A 496 24.46 37.46 32.45
CA GLY A 496 24.39 38.20 31.19
C GLY A 496 23.31 37.74 30.19
N TYR A 497 22.34 36.92 30.60
CA TYR A 497 21.24 36.55 29.70
C TYR A 497 20.34 37.77 29.45
N GLY A 498 19.94 37.97 28.19
CA GLY A 498 19.13 39.10 27.75
C GLY A 498 19.86 40.45 27.83
N LYS A 499 21.14 40.47 28.23
CA LYS A 499 21.91 41.71 28.34
C LYS A 499 22.20 42.25 26.95
N GLY A 500 21.82 43.51 26.70
CA GLY A 500 22.01 44.16 25.40
C GLY A 500 20.96 43.79 24.35
N TYR A 501 19.87 43.12 24.74
CA TYR A 501 18.73 42.92 23.85
C TYR A 501 18.12 44.26 23.46
N ILE A 502 17.91 44.47 22.16
CA ILE A 502 17.21 45.65 21.67
C ILE A 502 15.78 45.23 21.33
N TYR A 503 14.80 45.87 21.97
CA TYR A 503 13.41 45.58 21.65
C TYR A 503 12.99 46.39 20.43
N THR A 504 12.99 45.74 19.26
CA THR A 504 12.80 46.39 17.95
C THR A 504 11.55 47.26 17.83
N PRO A 505 10.38 46.95 18.46
CA PRO A 505 9.25 47.88 18.44
C PRO A 505 9.52 49.23 19.11
N ASP A 506 10.40 49.29 20.13
CA ASP A 506 10.77 50.54 20.81
C ASP A 506 11.90 51.29 20.09
N ASP A 507 12.76 50.56 19.36
CA ASP A 507 13.80 51.13 18.50
C ASP A 507 13.84 50.45 17.12
N PRO A 508 12.97 50.89 16.20
CA PRO A 508 12.85 50.28 14.87
C PRO A 508 14.09 50.49 13.98
N THR A 509 14.92 51.47 14.31
CA THR A 509 16.14 51.83 13.55
C THR A 509 17.37 51.07 14.00
N SER A 510 17.32 50.44 15.18
CA SER A 510 18.41 49.65 15.71
C SER A 510 18.73 48.43 14.84
N VAL A 511 20.03 48.16 14.68
CA VAL A 511 20.52 46.95 14.02
C VAL A 511 21.06 46.01 15.10
N GLN A 512 20.49 44.81 15.19
CA GLN A 512 21.02 43.72 16.02
C GLN A 512 21.07 42.42 15.22
N SER A 513 22.05 41.57 15.51
CA SER A 513 22.17 40.24 14.90
C SER A 513 21.25 39.25 15.61
N PHE A 514 20.51 38.45 14.84
CA PHE A 514 19.60 37.42 15.35
C PHE A 514 20.11 35.98 15.16
N LEU A 515 21.13 35.83 14.32
CA LEU A 515 21.81 34.55 14.11
C LEU A 515 23.02 34.44 15.04
N PRO A 516 23.48 33.21 15.33
CA PRO A 516 24.79 33.00 15.93
C PRO A 516 25.90 33.59 15.05
N SER A 517 27.04 33.89 15.66
CA SER A 517 28.18 34.53 14.98
C SER A 517 28.67 33.73 13.77
N SER A 518 28.65 32.39 13.88
CA SER A 518 29.01 31.47 12.79
C SER A 518 28.07 31.52 11.58
N LEU A 519 26.86 32.05 11.74
CA LEU A 519 25.83 32.13 10.70
C LEU A 519 25.51 33.58 10.31
N GLU A 520 26.31 34.54 10.75
CA GLU A 520 26.09 35.95 10.43
C GLU A 520 26.19 36.17 8.91
N GLY A 521 25.23 36.93 8.36
CA GLY A 521 25.11 37.16 6.91
C GLY A 521 24.45 36.03 6.11
N HIS A 522 24.13 34.88 6.72
CA HIS A 522 23.39 33.83 6.02
C HIS A 522 21.92 34.24 5.77
N LYS A 523 21.53 34.27 4.49
CA LYS A 523 20.14 34.50 4.06
C LYS A 523 19.46 33.16 3.76
N PHE A 524 18.64 32.65 4.69
CA PHE A 524 17.85 31.43 4.45
C PHE A 524 16.60 31.70 3.62
N LEU A 525 15.86 32.76 3.95
CA LEU A 525 14.68 33.18 3.21
C LEU A 525 15.09 34.20 2.15
N ASP A 526 15.12 33.76 0.90
CA ASP A 526 15.28 34.67 -0.23
C ASP A 526 13.91 35.14 -0.71
N TRP A 527 13.52 36.32 -0.25
CA TRP A 527 12.23 36.95 -0.52
C TRP A 527 12.43 38.46 -0.68
N PRO A 528 11.73 39.14 -1.59
CA PRO A 528 11.90 40.58 -1.81
C PRO A 528 11.59 41.37 -0.55
N ASP A 529 12.45 42.36 -0.25
CA ASP A 529 12.25 43.26 0.88
C ASP A 529 10.98 44.10 0.68
N ALA A 530 10.41 44.57 1.79
CA ALA A 530 9.15 45.33 1.77
C ALA A 530 9.26 46.66 1.00
N ALA A 531 10.47 47.16 0.71
CA ALA A 531 10.71 48.35 -0.09
C ALA A 531 10.57 48.10 -1.61
N ASP A 532 10.61 46.84 -2.05
CA ASP A 532 10.53 46.42 -3.46
C ASP A 532 9.15 45.84 -3.83
N ARG A 533 8.14 45.98 -2.95
CA ARG A 533 6.74 45.60 -3.18
C ARG A 533 5.83 46.82 -3.12
#